data_AF-A0A4U7F5Y6-F1
#
_entry.id   AF-A0A4U7F5Y6-F1
#
_cell.length_a   1.000
_cell.length_b   1.000
_cell.length_c   1.000
_cell.angle_alpha   90.00
_cell.angle_beta   90.00
_cell.angle_gamma   90.00
#
_symmetry.space_group_name_H-M   'P 1'
#
loop_
_entity.id
_entity.type
_entity.pdbx_description
1 polymer ?
#
loop_
_entity_poly.entity_id
_entity_poly.type
_entity_poly.pdbx_seq_one_letter_code
_entity_poly.pdbx_strand_id
1 'polypeptide(L)'
;MDYSDEYRGLVEAGLADWWIGGPVERNWSASDWGTFLDENPRVVIARHDTLSASGWQDLAASVAEHIRGREGSVLFVVDEAHFVIPQGSGFPTVLKELATTGRGEQVSYVVISQRLSEVEKTVTTQMQSRLLGGFDGDDIGRVSDVIDGYPARLHNPQADLSPGSVPDDLLPSDRDRPTSVQRHTNDQNQTIGSEWIFSDSAGNRSRKDTRGIELAAPHYSPEGADLEIP
;
A
#
# COMPACT_ATOMS: atom_id res chain seq x y z
N MET A 1 8.11 6.04 -0.09
CA MET A 1 8.24 6.14 1.37
C MET A 1 8.16 4.74 1.92
N ASP A 2 9.24 4.25 2.51
CA ASP A 2 9.40 2.87 2.97
C ASP A 2 9.63 2.88 4.50
N TYR A 3 8.62 2.47 5.26
CA TYR A 3 8.67 2.55 6.72
C TYR A 3 9.57 1.48 7.33
N SER A 4 9.54 0.28 6.73
CA SER A 4 10.15 -0.96 7.23
C SER A 4 11.39 -1.37 6.44
N ASP A 5 11.78 -0.59 5.42
CA ASP A 5 12.93 -0.82 4.54
C ASP A 5 12.83 -2.12 3.71
N GLU A 6 11.60 -2.50 3.33
CA GLU A 6 11.29 -3.75 2.61
C GLU A 6 11.45 -3.63 1.09
N TYR A 7 11.53 -2.41 0.55
CA TYR A 7 11.60 -2.16 -0.90
C TYR A 7 13.03 -2.06 -1.42
N ARG A 8 14.04 -2.45 -0.63
CA ARG A 8 15.45 -2.56 -1.09
C ARG A 8 15.64 -3.40 -2.34
N GLY A 9 14.74 -4.36 -2.61
CA GLY A 9 14.83 -5.16 -3.82
C GLY A 9 14.67 -4.36 -5.10
N LEU A 10 13.92 -3.25 -5.08
CA LEU A 10 13.86 -2.34 -6.22
C LEU A 10 15.22 -1.71 -6.51
N VAL A 11 16.01 -1.47 -5.47
CA VAL A 11 17.34 -0.85 -5.55
C VAL A 11 18.34 -1.84 -6.12
N GLU A 12 18.34 -3.07 -5.61
CA GLU A 12 19.21 -4.13 -6.11
C GLU A 12 18.91 -4.52 -7.56
N ALA A 13 17.65 -4.43 -7.98
CA ALA A 13 17.23 -4.62 -9.36
C ALA A 13 17.57 -3.42 -10.28
N GLY A 14 18.15 -2.33 -9.74
CA GLY A 14 18.48 -1.12 -10.50
C GLY A 14 17.25 -0.33 -10.95
N LEU A 15 16.12 -0.49 -10.28
CA LEU A 15 14.86 0.19 -10.60
C LEU A 15 14.67 1.52 -9.86
N ALA A 16 15.37 1.70 -8.73
CA ALA A 16 15.36 2.92 -7.93
C ALA A 16 16.69 3.12 -7.18
N ASP A 17 16.99 4.35 -6.79
CA ASP A 17 18.02 4.69 -5.82
C ASP A 17 17.49 4.51 -4.39
N TRP A 18 18.39 4.38 -3.42
CA TRP A 18 18.03 4.24 -2.01
C TRP A 18 18.53 5.42 -1.19
N TRP A 19 17.68 5.93 -0.31
CA TRP A 19 18.00 7.04 0.57
C TRP A 19 17.41 6.84 1.96
N ILE A 20 18.10 7.31 2.99
CA ILE A 20 17.59 7.31 4.36
C ILE A 20 17.04 8.70 4.69
N GLY A 21 15.73 8.81 4.88
CA GLY A 21 15.08 10.02 5.35
C GLY A 21 15.19 10.14 6.86
N GLY A 22 15.93 11.14 7.35
CA GLY A 22 16.15 11.40 8.76
C GLY A 22 15.73 12.79 9.23
N PRO A 23 16.16 13.19 10.44
CA PRO A 23 15.86 14.52 10.99
C PRO A 23 16.38 15.69 10.13
N VAL A 24 17.43 15.48 9.32
CA VAL A 24 17.97 16.50 8.41
C VAL A 24 17.02 16.70 7.24
N GLU A 25 16.68 15.62 6.54
CA GLU A 25 15.80 15.59 5.36
C GLU A 25 14.40 16.12 5.69
N ARG A 26 13.90 15.82 6.90
CA ARG A 26 12.63 16.38 7.39
C ARG A 26 12.60 17.92 7.35
N ASN A 27 13.74 18.57 7.49
CA ASN A 27 13.86 20.04 7.49
C ASN A 27 14.33 20.60 6.14
N TRP A 28 14.41 19.77 5.09
CA TRP A 28 14.72 20.23 3.75
C TRP A 28 13.66 21.21 3.25
N SER A 29 14.14 22.25 2.57
CA SER A 29 13.28 23.18 1.87
C SER A 29 12.70 22.54 0.60
N ALA A 30 11.71 23.21 0.00
CA ALA A 30 11.22 22.81 -1.31
C ALA A 30 12.33 22.80 -2.38
N SER A 31 13.36 23.65 -2.26
CA SER A 31 14.49 23.67 -3.21
C SER A 31 15.40 22.47 -3.03
N ASP A 32 15.61 22.03 -1.79
CA ASP A 32 16.45 20.87 -1.47
C ASP A 32 15.79 19.59 -2.00
N TRP A 33 14.48 19.42 -1.75
CA TRP A 33 13.71 18.32 -2.33
C TRP A 33 13.69 18.35 -3.86
N GLY A 34 13.58 19.53 -4.47
CA GLY A 34 13.63 19.68 -5.92
C GLY A 34 14.93 19.18 -6.52
N THR A 35 16.05 19.64 -5.97
CA THR A 35 17.39 19.23 -6.40
C THR A 35 17.58 17.72 -6.20
N PHE A 36 17.21 17.20 -5.03
CA PHE A 36 17.34 15.78 -4.72
C PHE A 36 16.54 14.89 -5.67
N LEU A 37 15.27 15.22 -5.93
CA LEU A 37 14.40 14.43 -6.81
C LEU A 37 14.74 14.60 -8.30
N ASP A 38 15.34 15.71 -8.70
CA ASP A 38 15.92 15.89 -10.04
C ASP A 38 17.10 14.94 -10.27
N GLU A 39 17.98 14.83 -9.27
CA GLU A 39 19.14 13.94 -9.31
C GLU A 39 18.76 12.47 -9.12
N ASN A 40 17.67 12.19 -8.41
CA ASN A 40 17.19 10.85 -8.06
C ASN A 40 15.71 10.67 -8.47
N PRO A 41 15.42 10.57 -9.78
CA PRO A 41 14.04 10.56 -10.30
C PRO A 41 13.24 9.31 -9.90
N ARG A 42 13.89 8.27 -9.39
CA ARG A 42 13.29 7.06 -8.86
C ARG A 42 13.98 6.72 -7.56
N VAL A 43 13.35 6.99 -6.42
CA VAL A 43 13.99 6.81 -5.11
C VAL A 43 13.07 6.14 -4.11
N VAL A 44 13.62 5.15 -3.40
CA VAL A 44 13.06 4.58 -2.19
C VAL A 44 13.66 5.32 -1.01
N ILE A 45 12.83 6.11 -0.33
CA ILE A 45 13.20 6.79 0.92
C ILE A 45 12.81 5.88 2.07
N ALA A 46 13.79 5.29 2.74
CA ALA A 46 13.64 4.49 3.95
C ALA A 46 13.64 5.37 5.21
N ARG A 47 12.94 4.95 6.26
CA ARG A 47 12.88 5.68 7.53
C ARG A 47 14.18 5.52 8.32
N HIS A 48 14.77 6.62 8.77
CA HIS A 48 15.85 6.57 9.77
C HIS A 48 15.32 6.11 11.13
N ASP A 49 16.02 5.21 11.82
CA ASP A 49 15.60 4.61 13.10
C ASP A 49 15.29 5.62 14.21
N THR A 50 15.92 6.81 14.15
CA THR A 50 15.71 7.87 15.13
C THR A 50 14.46 8.72 14.87
N LEU A 51 13.77 8.55 13.74
CA LEU A 51 12.51 9.25 13.49
C LEU A 51 11.37 8.54 14.21
N SER A 52 10.62 9.28 15.03
CA SER A 52 9.32 8.82 15.53
C SER A 52 8.31 8.63 14.39
N ALA A 53 7.16 8.01 14.66
CA ALA A 53 6.08 7.91 13.69
C ALA A 53 5.61 9.31 13.20
N SER A 54 5.46 10.27 14.12
CA SER A 54 5.20 11.68 13.76
C SER A 54 6.38 12.30 12.99
N GLY A 55 7.60 11.95 13.39
CA GLY A 55 8.86 12.19 12.66
C GLY A 55 8.74 11.89 11.18
N TRP A 56 8.34 10.66 10.90
CA TRP A 56 8.18 10.08 9.58
C TRP A 56 7.02 10.68 8.80
N GLN A 57 5.88 10.89 9.45
CA GLN A 57 4.71 11.52 8.87
C GLN A 57 5.00 12.94 8.37
N ASP A 58 5.73 13.74 9.16
CA ASP A 58 6.10 15.10 8.76
C ASP A 58 7.13 15.09 7.62
N LEU A 59 8.04 14.11 7.59
CA LEU A 59 8.95 13.94 6.46
C LEU A 59 8.18 13.59 5.18
N ALA A 60 7.24 12.64 5.24
CA ALA A 60 6.39 12.30 4.11
C ALA A 60 5.54 13.49 3.64
N ALA A 61 5.06 14.31 4.58
CA ALA A 61 4.34 15.54 4.26
C ALA A 61 5.23 16.57 3.55
N SER A 62 6.47 16.77 4.02
CA SER A 62 7.44 17.67 3.37
C SER A 62 7.73 17.26 1.92
N VAL A 63 7.90 15.96 1.66
CA VAL A 63 8.03 15.42 0.29
C VAL A 63 6.76 15.67 -0.51
N ALA A 64 5.58 15.37 0.06
CA ALA A 64 4.28 15.54 -0.57
C ALA A 64 4.01 17.01 -0.98
N GLU A 65 4.37 17.97 -0.13
CA GLU A 65 4.22 19.40 -0.42
C GLU A 65 5.06 19.80 -1.63
N HIS A 66 6.29 19.30 -1.72
CA HIS A 66 7.15 19.60 -2.85
C HIS A 66 6.62 19.01 -4.16
N ILE A 67 6.29 17.70 -4.19
CA ILE A 67 5.90 17.02 -5.44
C ILE A 67 4.59 17.56 -6.04
N ARG A 68 3.68 18.10 -5.22
CA ARG A 68 2.44 18.72 -5.69
C ARG A 68 2.66 20.04 -6.43
N GLY A 69 3.73 20.76 -6.10
CA GLY A 69 4.08 22.03 -6.73
C GLY A 69 4.98 21.89 -7.96
N ARG A 70 5.36 20.66 -8.31
CA ARG A 70 6.37 20.36 -9.31
C ARG A 70 5.76 20.19 -10.71
N GLU A 71 6.51 20.58 -11.75
CA GLU A 71 6.12 20.29 -13.12
C GLU A 71 6.38 18.81 -13.47
N GLY A 72 5.41 18.17 -14.14
CA GLY A 72 5.48 16.80 -14.60
C GLY A 72 4.74 15.80 -13.70
N SER A 73 4.70 14.54 -14.13
CA SER A 73 3.96 13.50 -13.43
C SER A 73 4.83 12.81 -12.37
N VAL A 74 4.31 12.71 -11.14
CA VAL A 74 4.98 12.00 -10.04
C VAL A 74 4.12 10.83 -9.58
N LEU A 75 4.76 9.69 -9.31
CA LEU A 75 4.14 8.59 -8.56
C LEU A 75 4.68 8.62 -7.12
N PHE A 76 3.81 8.92 -6.16
CA PHE A 76 4.14 8.88 -4.74
C PHE A 76 3.57 7.62 -4.12
N VAL A 77 4.44 6.80 -3.54
CA VAL A 77 4.08 5.52 -2.91
C VAL A 77 4.41 5.60 -1.43
N VAL A 78 3.43 5.26 -0.58
CA VAL A 78 3.58 5.19 0.86
C VAL A 78 3.29 3.77 1.33
N ASP A 79 4.34 3.14 1.83
CA ASP A 79 4.27 1.88 2.57
C ASP A 79 3.91 2.13 4.05
N GLU A 80 3.35 1.10 4.68
CA GLU A 80 2.84 1.13 6.05
C GLU A 80 2.04 2.39 6.36
N ALA A 81 1.11 2.69 5.45
CA ALA A 81 0.48 4.00 5.40
C ALA A 81 -0.35 4.34 6.64
N HIS A 82 -0.73 3.36 7.46
CA HIS A 82 -1.39 3.61 8.74
C HIS A 82 -0.52 4.46 9.70
N PHE A 83 0.81 4.52 9.53
CA PHE A 83 1.68 5.45 10.27
C PHE A 83 1.73 6.86 9.70
N VAL A 84 1.49 7.02 8.39
CA VAL A 84 1.62 8.29 7.67
C VAL A 84 0.28 9.02 7.57
N ILE A 85 -0.80 8.27 7.35
CA ILE A 85 -2.19 8.75 7.21
C ILE A 85 -3.13 7.97 8.14
N PRO A 86 -2.90 8.02 9.47
CA PRO A 86 -3.69 7.29 10.45
C PRO A 86 -5.15 7.73 10.44
N GLN A 87 -6.06 6.80 10.77
CA GLN A 87 -7.47 7.08 10.99
C GLN A 87 -7.64 8.05 12.17
N GLY A 88 -8.43 9.12 11.96
CA GLY A 88 -8.73 10.11 12.99
C GLY A 88 -8.21 11.49 12.62
N SER A 89 -7.81 12.27 13.63
CA SER A 89 -7.27 13.62 13.45
C SER A 89 -5.78 13.68 13.77
N GLY A 90 -5.07 14.63 13.17
CA GLY A 90 -3.71 14.99 13.57
C GLY A 90 -2.60 14.70 12.55
N PHE A 91 -2.93 14.21 11.35
CA PHE A 91 -1.94 14.08 10.27
C PHE A 91 -1.97 15.29 9.31
N PRO A 92 -0.84 15.61 8.65
CA PRO A 92 -0.75 16.73 7.71
C PRO A 92 -1.76 16.66 6.56
N THR A 93 -2.50 17.76 6.35
CA THR A 93 -3.57 17.85 5.33
C THR A 93 -3.08 17.53 3.92
N VAL A 94 -1.85 17.89 3.58
CA VAL A 94 -1.24 17.63 2.26
C VAL A 94 -1.32 16.14 1.86
N LEU A 95 -1.16 15.22 2.81
CA LEU A 95 -1.20 13.78 2.55
C LEU A 95 -2.62 13.30 2.23
N LYS A 96 -3.63 13.97 2.77
CA LYS A 96 -5.04 13.76 2.42
C LYS A 96 -5.34 14.36 1.05
N GLU A 97 -4.79 15.54 0.75
CA GLU A 97 -5.02 16.25 -0.50
C GLU A 97 -4.44 15.50 -1.71
N LEU A 98 -3.36 14.74 -1.55
CA LEU A 98 -2.87 13.82 -2.58
C LEU A 98 -3.96 12.85 -3.08
N ALA A 99 -4.81 12.36 -2.18
CA ALA A 99 -5.90 11.45 -2.52
C ALA A 99 -7.10 12.15 -3.19
N THR A 100 -7.37 13.41 -2.83
CA THR A 100 -8.58 14.13 -3.29
C THR A 100 -8.33 15.01 -4.52
N THR A 101 -7.17 15.65 -4.60
CA THR A 101 -6.84 16.68 -5.61
C THR A 101 -5.53 16.42 -6.34
N GLY A 102 -4.70 15.47 -5.88
CA GLY A 102 -3.39 15.18 -6.46
C GLY A 102 -3.39 14.90 -7.97
N ARG A 103 -4.47 14.31 -8.50
CA ARG A 103 -4.64 14.11 -9.96
C ARG A 103 -4.56 15.41 -10.75
N GLY A 104 -5.14 16.50 -10.24
CA GLY A 104 -5.07 17.81 -10.88
C GLY A 104 -3.66 18.41 -10.89
N GLU A 105 -2.81 17.93 -9.98
CA GLU A 105 -1.42 18.33 -9.80
C GLU A 105 -0.45 17.32 -10.42
N GLN A 106 -0.96 16.39 -11.25
CA GLN A 106 -0.18 15.34 -11.91
C GLN A 106 0.51 14.36 -10.94
N VAL A 107 0.04 14.28 -9.70
CA VAL A 107 0.54 13.31 -8.71
C VAL A 107 -0.40 12.11 -8.64
N SER A 108 0.14 10.93 -8.94
CA SER A 108 -0.50 9.64 -8.65
C SER A 108 -0.08 9.18 -7.26
N TYR A 109 -1.04 8.71 -6.46
CA TYR A 109 -0.81 8.34 -5.08
C TYR A 109 -1.15 6.86 -4.85
N VAL A 110 -0.21 6.11 -4.28
CA VAL A 110 -0.38 4.70 -3.89
C VAL A 110 -0.16 4.59 -2.40
N VAL A 111 -1.09 3.90 -1.75
CA VAL A 111 -1.15 3.69 -0.31
C VAL A 111 -1.16 2.20 -0.06
N ILE A 112 -0.17 1.70 0.68
CA ILE A 112 0.00 0.28 1.01
C ILE A 112 -0.09 0.15 2.53
N SER A 113 -0.92 -0.76 3.00
CA SER A 113 -1.14 -1.02 4.43
C SER A 113 -1.74 -2.40 4.62
N GLN A 114 -1.33 -3.08 5.69
CA GLN A 114 -1.95 -4.29 6.23
C GLN A 114 -3.15 -4.00 7.15
N ARG A 115 -3.31 -2.75 7.61
CA ARG A 115 -4.39 -2.31 8.51
C ARG A 115 -5.29 -1.29 7.82
N LEU A 116 -6.31 -1.77 7.12
CA LEU A 116 -7.21 -0.91 6.34
C LEU A 116 -8.06 0.02 7.21
N SER A 117 -8.49 -0.47 8.38
CA SER A 117 -9.26 0.26 9.37
C SER A 117 -8.45 1.43 9.95
N GLU A 118 -7.16 1.25 10.19
CA GLU A 118 -6.28 2.28 10.76
C GLU A 118 -5.83 3.35 9.75
N VAL A 119 -6.26 3.28 8.48
CA VAL A 119 -6.00 4.31 7.48
C VAL A 119 -7.18 5.28 7.36
N GLU A 120 -6.89 6.57 7.18
CA GLU A 120 -7.90 7.62 7.05
C GLU A 120 -8.97 7.27 5.99
N LYS A 121 -10.24 7.36 6.41
CA LYS A 121 -11.40 6.99 5.58
C LYS A 121 -11.39 7.72 4.25
N THR A 122 -11.19 9.03 4.30
CA THR A 122 -11.24 9.86 3.10
C THR A 122 -10.19 9.43 2.08
N VAL A 123 -9.00 9.00 2.52
CA VAL A 123 -7.95 8.55 1.58
C VAL A 123 -8.41 7.27 0.89
N THR A 124 -8.78 6.23 1.65
CA THR A 124 -9.18 4.93 1.10
C THR A 124 -10.42 4.99 0.19
N THR A 125 -11.38 5.86 0.47
CA THR A 125 -12.60 6.01 -0.35
C THR A 125 -12.37 6.81 -1.63
N GLN A 126 -11.37 7.68 -1.69
CA GLN A 126 -11.05 8.49 -2.86
C GLN A 126 -10.11 7.80 -3.87
N MET A 127 -9.59 6.61 -3.52
CA MET A 127 -8.74 5.83 -4.44
C MET A 127 -9.51 5.42 -5.70
N GLN A 128 -8.90 5.61 -6.87
CA GLN A 128 -9.52 5.21 -8.14
C GLN A 128 -9.48 3.69 -8.35
N SER A 129 -8.39 3.05 -7.91
CA SER A 129 -8.17 1.61 -8.02
C SER A 129 -7.75 1.05 -6.67
N ARG A 130 -8.09 -0.21 -6.41
CA ARG A 130 -7.81 -0.91 -5.15
C ARG A 130 -7.39 -2.34 -5.45
N LEU A 131 -6.46 -2.87 -4.66
CA LEU A 131 -6.07 -4.26 -4.64
C LEU A 131 -6.13 -4.74 -3.19
N LEU A 132 -7.09 -5.60 -2.85
CA LEU A 132 -7.38 -6.01 -1.47
C LEU A 132 -7.11 -7.50 -1.26
N GLY A 133 -6.30 -7.83 -0.25
CA GLY A 133 -5.94 -9.19 0.16
C GLY A 133 -6.79 -9.68 1.33
N GLY A 134 -6.35 -10.72 2.03
CA GLY A 134 -7.04 -11.22 3.23
C GLY A 134 -6.88 -10.27 4.42
N PHE A 135 -7.91 -10.17 5.26
CA PHE A 135 -7.95 -9.37 6.48
C PHE A 135 -8.60 -10.18 7.63
N ASP A 136 -8.23 -9.83 8.86
CA ASP A 136 -8.87 -10.32 10.08
C ASP A 136 -9.55 -9.15 10.83
N GLY A 137 -10.46 -9.46 11.76
CA GLY A 137 -11.04 -8.48 12.67
C GLY A 137 -11.80 -7.32 11.98
N ASP A 138 -11.59 -6.11 12.49
CA ASP A 138 -12.35 -4.91 12.11
C ASP A 138 -12.09 -4.44 10.67
N ASP A 139 -10.95 -4.82 10.09
CA ASP A 139 -10.58 -4.50 8.70
C ASP A 139 -11.58 -5.07 7.68
N ILE A 140 -12.20 -6.21 7.98
CA ILE A 140 -13.22 -6.82 7.11
C ILE A 140 -14.43 -5.90 6.96
N GLY A 141 -14.89 -5.29 8.05
CA GLY A 141 -16.01 -4.35 8.01
C GLY A 141 -15.69 -3.12 7.17
N ARG A 142 -14.42 -2.70 7.18
CA ARG A 142 -13.93 -1.55 6.44
C ARG A 142 -13.94 -1.76 4.93
N VAL A 143 -13.86 -2.99 4.43
CA VAL A 143 -13.93 -3.27 2.99
C VAL A 143 -15.23 -2.74 2.38
N SER A 144 -16.37 -2.92 3.07
CA SER A 144 -17.68 -2.49 2.59
C SER A 144 -17.83 -0.97 2.50
N ASP A 145 -17.06 -0.20 3.28
CA ASP A 145 -17.03 1.26 3.20
C ASP A 145 -16.31 1.75 1.94
N VAL A 146 -15.41 0.93 1.41
CA VAL A 146 -14.44 1.29 0.39
C VAL A 146 -14.88 0.79 -0.99
N ILE A 147 -15.66 -0.30 -1.05
CA ILE A 147 -16.24 -0.84 -2.28
C ILE A 147 -17.74 -1.12 -2.05
N ASP A 148 -18.59 -0.37 -2.75
CA ASP A 148 -20.05 -0.52 -2.63
C ASP A 148 -20.55 -1.84 -3.23
N GLY A 149 -21.59 -2.42 -2.61
CA GLY A 149 -22.22 -3.68 -3.06
C GLY A 149 -21.28 -4.90 -3.06
N TYR A 150 -20.20 -4.84 -2.29
CA TYR A 150 -19.10 -5.81 -2.33
C TYR A 150 -19.18 -6.86 -1.22
N PRO A 151 -18.98 -8.15 -1.50
CA PRO A 151 -19.02 -9.20 -0.48
C PRO A 151 -17.73 -9.18 0.37
N ALA A 152 -17.67 -8.29 1.36
CA ALA A 152 -16.50 -8.12 2.24
C ALA A 152 -15.99 -9.41 2.90
N ARG A 153 -16.87 -10.40 3.13
CA ARG A 153 -16.49 -11.72 3.66
C ARG A 153 -15.52 -12.49 2.76
N LEU A 154 -15.37 -12.12 1.48
CA LEU A 154 -14.30 -12.64 0.61
C LEU A 154 -12.90 -12.38 1.16
N HIS A 155 -12.73 -11.38 2.01
CA HIS A 155 -11.45 -11.05 2.62
C HIS A 155 -11.23 -11.72 3.96
N ASN A 156 -12.21 -12.46 4.51
CA ASN A 156 -12.03 -13.19 5.75
C ASN A 156 -11.52 -14.61 5.44
N PRO A 157 -10.28 -14.98 5.78
CA PRO A 157 -9.72 -16.30 5.48
C PRO A 157 -10.51 -17.44 6.14
N GLN A 158 -11.23 -17.16 7.23
CA GLN A 158 -12.03 -18.13 8.00
C GLN A 158 -13.51 -18.17 7.56
N ALA A 159 -13.91 -17.40 6.55
CA ALA A 159 -15.31 -17.38 6.11
C ALA A 159 -15.66 -18.61 5.27
N ASP A 160 -16.74 -19.29 5.67
CA ASP A 160 -17.46 -20.21 4.80
C ASP A 160 -18.48 -19.42 3.95
N LEU A 161 -18.32 -19.47 2.63
CA LEU A 161 -19.08 -18.68 1.67
C LEU A 161 -20.04 -19.56 0.87
N SER A 162 -21.26 -19.08 0.68
CA SER A 162 -22.26 -19.78 -0.13
C SER A 162 -22.04 -19.52 -1.63
N PRO A 163 -22.15 -20.53 -2.52
CA PRO A 163 -22.02 -20.39 -3.98
C PRO A 163 -22.78 -19.22 -4.60
N GLY A 164 -24.01 -18.96 -4.17
CA GLY A 164 -24.82 -17.86 -4.71
C GLY A 164 -24.52 -16.47 -4.14
N SER A 165 -23.52 -16.32 -3.27
CA SER A 165 -23.19 -15.04 -2.61
C SER A 165 -21.99 -14.31 -3.19
N VAL A 166 -21.26 -14.94 -4.12
CA VAL A 166 -20.06 -14.39 -4.75
C VAL A 166 -20.33 -14.17 -6.24
N PRO A 167 -20.15 -12.94 -6.75
CA PRO A 167 -20.22 -12.65 -8.17
C PRO A 167 -19.25 -13.50 -9.01
N ASP A 168 -19.66 -13.88 -10.23
CA ASP A 168 -18.87 -14.76 -11.12
C ASP A 168 -17.48 -14.21 -11.44
N ASP A 169 -17.34 -12.89 -11.57
CA ASP A 169 -16.07 -12.19 -11.82
C ASP A 169 -15.07 -12.28 -10.65
N LEU A 170 -15.55 -12.72 -9.47
CA LEU A 170 -14.77 -12.88 -8.24
C LEU A 170 -14.59 -14.35 -7.82
N LEU A 171 -15.16 -15.29 -8.57
CA LEU A 171 -14.94 -16.70 -8.35
C LEU A 171 -13.47 -17.07 -8.67
N PRO A 172 -12.89 -18.01 -7.91
CA PRO A 172 -11.55 -18.50 -8.22
C PRO A 172 -11.55 -19.28 -9.55
N SER A 173 -10.45 -19.18 -10.30
CA SER A 173 -10.31 -19.80 -11.62
C SER A 173 -9.94 -21.29 -11.54
N ASP A 174 -9.43 -21.75 -10.40
CA ASP A 174 -8.84 -23.07 -10.20
C ASP A 174 -9.66 -23.98 -9.27
N ARG A 175 -10.82 -23.53 -8.78
CA ARG A 175 -11.68 -24.31 -7.88
C ARG A 175 -13.16 -23.95 -7.98
N ASP A 176 -14.02 -24.95 -7.76
CA ASP A 176 -15.48 -24.82 -7.93
C ASP A 176 -16.20 -24.15 -6.74
N ARG A 177 -15.54 -24.02 -5.58
CA ARG A 177 -16.15 -23.44 -4.37
C ARG A 177 -15.81 -21.95 -4.25
N PRO A 178 -16.78 -21.08 -3.92
CA PRO A 178 -16.43 -19.74 -3.49
C PRO A 178 -15.66 -19.84 -2.18
N THR A 179 -14.41 -19.41 -2.20
CA THR A 179 -13.65 -19.24 -0.98
C THR A 179 -13.18 -17.80 -0.89
N SER A 180 -12.83 -17.40 0.32
CA SER A 180 -12.07 -16.17 0.53
C SER A 180 -10.78 -16.17 -0.30
N VAL A 181 -10.21 -14.99 -0.48
CA VAL A 181 -8.86 -14.88 -1.05
C VAL A 181 -7.86 -15.69 -0.23
N GLN A 182 -7.01 -16.45 -0.89
CA GLN A 182 -6.08 -17.39 -0.26
C GLN A 182 -4.63 -16.93 -0.38
N ARG A 183 -3.83 -17.28 0.63
CA ARG A 183 -2.38 -17.36 0.52
C ARG A 183 -2.02 -18.78 0.10
N HIS A 184 -1.14 -18.90 -0.88
CA HIS A 184 -0.71 -20.19 -1.43
C HIS A 184 0.70 -20.51 -0.96
N THR A 185 0.91 -21.72 -0.45
CA THR A 185 2.23 -22.21 -0.06
C THR A 185 2.64 -23.43 -0.86
N ASN A 186 3.95 -23.62 -1.04
CA ASN A 186 4.50 -24.87 -1.58
C ASN A 186 4.58 -25.95 -0.48
N ASP A 187 5.07 -27.14 -0.86
CA ASP A 187 5.27 -28.28 0.05
C ASP A 187 6.26 -28.00 1.19
N GLN A 188 7.03 -26.91 1.10
CA GLN A 188 7.99 -26.44 2.12
C GLN A 188 7.40 -25.33 3.01
N ASN A 189 6.08 -25.08 2.93
CA ASN A 189 5.37 -23.99 3.62
C ASN A 189 5.83 -22.58 3.23
N GLN A 190 6.59 -22.42 2.15
CA GLN A 190 6.98 -21.09 1.65
C GLN A 190 5.83 -20.51 0.85
N THR A 191 5.59 -19.20 1.01
CA THR A 191 4.55 -18.51 0.25
C THR A 191 4.97 -18.38 -1.21
N ILE A 192 4.17 -18.93 -2.12
CA ILE A 192 4.41 -18.91 -3.57
C ILE A 192 3.43 -18.00 -4.33
N GLY A 193 2.50 -17.39 -3.62
CA GLY A 193 1.54 -16.46 -4.18
C GLY A 193 0.39 -16.18 -3.22
N SER A 194 -0.46 -15.26 -3.63
CA SER A 194 -1.64 -14.83 -2.89
C SER A 194 -2.70 -14.32 -3.87
N GLU A 195 -3.95 -14.45 -3.45
CA GLU A 195 -5.08 -13.93 -4.18
C GLU A 195 -5.47 -12.56 -3.65
N TRP A 196 -5.90 -11.70 -4.57
CA TRP A 196 -6.30 -10.33 -4.30
C TRP A 196 -7.54 -10.02 -5.10
N ILE A 197 -8.35 -9.09 -4.63
CA ILE A 197 -9.45 -8.56 -5.43
C ILE A 197 -9.08 -7.17 -5.90
N PHE A 198 -8.99 -7.03 -7.23
CA PHE A 198 -8.89 -5.74 -7.88
C PHE A 198 -10.28 -5.11 -8.01
N SER A 199 -10.38 -3.81 -7.78
CA SER A 199 -11.56 -3.02 -8.12
C SER A 199 -11.19 -1.60 -8.54
N ASP A 200 -12.04 -0.96 -9.36
CA ASP A 200 -11.89 0.44 -9.74
C ASP A 200 -13.20 1.25 -9.64
N SER A 201 -13.09 2.57 -9.80
CA SER A 201 -14.23 3.49 -9.77
C SER A 201 -15.17 3.38 -10.98
N ALA A 202 -14.80 2.62 -12.01
CA ALA A 202 -15.68 2.32 -13.15
C ALA A 202 -16.55 1.09 -12.89
N GLY A 203 -16.37 0.42 -11.75
CA GLY A 203 -17.10 -0.79 -11.38
C GLY A 203 -16.46 -2.07 -11.90
N ASN A 204 -15.27 -2.01 -12.51
CA ASN A 204 -14.55 -3.21 -12.90
C ASN A 204 -14.03 -3.90 -11.65
N ARG A 205 -14.19 -5.22 -11.58
CA ARG A 205 -13.65 -6.05 -10.50
C ARG A 205 -13.10 -7.35 -11.06
N SER A 206 -12.08 -7.89 -10.42
CA SER A 206 -11.56 -9.22 -10.76
C SER A 206 -10.75 -9.80 -9.62
N ARG A 207 -10.81 -11.12 -9.46
CA ARG A 207 -9.82 -11.84 -8.64
C ARG A 207 -8.50 -11.93 -9.40
N LYS A 208 -7.41 -11.56 -8.72
CA LYS A 208 -6.03 -11.67 -9.18
C LYS A 208 -5.34 -12.74 -8.37
N ASP A 209 -4.57 -13.58 -9.04
CA ASP A 209 -3.71 -14.58 -8.41
C ASP A 209 -2.28 -14.25 -8.79
N THR A 210 -1.40 -14.12 -7.80
CA THR A 210 0.00 -13.77 -8.03
C THR A 210 0.89 -14.98 -8.30
N ARG A 211 0.36 -16.22 -8.22
CA ARG A 211 1.10 -17.41 -8.65
C ARG A 211 1.49 -17.28 -10.12
N GLY A 212 2.78 -17.46 -10.41
CA GLY A 212 3.33 -17.35 -11.77
C GLY A 212 3.55 -15.93 -12.27
N ILE A 213 3.37 -14.90 -11.42
CA ILE A 213 3.88 -13.56 -11.72
C ILE A 213 5.38 -13.55 -11.44
N GLU A 214 6.17 -13.31 -12.47
CA GLU A 214 7.60 -13.04 -12.32
C GLU A 214 7.80 -11.61 -11.82
N LEU A 215 8.34 -11.48 -10.61
CA LEU A 215 8.72 -10.19 -10.05
C LEU A 215 10.08 -9.77 -10.61
N ALA A 216 10.17 -8.52 -11.07
CA ALA A 216 11.41 -7.94 -11.57
C ALA A 216 12.42 -7.60 -10.46
N ALA A 217 11.99 -7.65 -9.20
CA ALA A 217 12.79 -7.31 -8.03
C ALA A 217 12.57 -8.34 -6.91
N PRO A 218 13.60 -8.67 -6.12
CA PRO A 218 13.44 -9.50 -4.93
C PRO A 218 12.55 -8.79 -3.89
N HIS A 219 11.88 -9.56 -3.04
CA HIS A 219 11.10 -9.04 -1.93
C HIS A 219 11.85 -9.33 -0.62
N TYR A 220 12.01 -8.29 0.20
CA TYR A 220 12.68 -8.36 1.49
C TYR A 220 11.66 -8.09 2.61
N SER A 221 10.86 -9.08 2.96
CA SER A 221 10.25 -9.14 4.29
C SER A 221 10.96 -10.21 5.09
N PRO A 222 11.14 -10.05 6.41
CA PRO A 222 11.40 -11.21 7.26
C PRO A 222 10.25 -12.19 7.02
N GLU A 223 10.54 -13.39 6.52
CA GLU A 223 9.58 -14.50 6.51
C GLU A 223 9.29 -14.85 7.97
N GLY A 224 8.41 -14.08 8.64
CA GLY A 224 8.12 -14.21 10.06
C GLY A 224 9.39 -14.23 10.91
N ALA A 225 9.85 -13.07 11.38
CA ALA A 225 10.71 -13.11 12.56
C ALA A 225 9.89 -13.78 13.69
N ASP A 226 10.15 -15.06 13.95
CA ASP A 226 9.77 -15.69 15.21
C ASP A 226 10.40 -14.81 16.29
N LEU A 227 9.56 -14.08 17.00
CA LEU A 227 9.94 -13.39 18.23
C LEU A 227 10.25 -14.48 19.25
N GLU A 228 11.46 -15.05 19.20
CA GLU A 228 12.03 -15.72 20.35
C GLU A 228 12.31 -14.65 21.42
N ILE A 229 11.42 -14.61 22.42
CA ILE A 229 11.64 -13.82 23.64
C ILE A 229 12.74 -14.56 24.44
N PRO A 230 13.90 -13.93 24.72
CA PRO A 230 14.92 -14.52 25.58
C PRO A 230 14.45 -14.69 27.04
#